data_AF-A0A4Y8KT83-F1
#
_entry.id   AF-A0A4Y8KT83-F1
#
_cell.length_a   1.000
_cell.length_b   1.000
_cell.length_c   1.000
_cell.angle_alpha   90.00
_cell.angle_beta   90.00
_cell.angle_gamma   90.00
#
_symmetry.space_group_name_H-M   'P 1'
#
loop_
_entity.id
_entity.type
_entity.pdbx_description
1 polymer ?
#
loop_
_entity_poly.entity_id
_entity_poly.type
_entity_poly.pdbx_seq_one_letter_code
_entity_poly.pdbx_strand_id
1 'polypeptide(L)' 'MSATGGGTGGLGRRAMQLGEAEARRLGATSMGRNVFGYNVNARAPYESLGYETTAVQMRKDLTTPFSG' A
#
# COMPACT_ATOMS: atom_id res chain seq x y z
N MET A 1 -29.12 7.45 -4.20
CA MET A 1 -29.08 6.46 -3.09
C MET A 1 -28.71 5.11 -3.69
N SER A 2 -28.03 4.25 -2.91
CA SER A 2 -27.46 2.93 -3.27
C SER A 2 -25.98 3.01 -3.69
N ALA A 3 -25.03 2.25 -3.12
CA ALA A 3 -25.13 1.07 -2.28
C ALA A 3 -24.06 1.07 -1.16
N THR A 4 -24.46 0.51 -0.03
CA THR A 4 -23.70 0.24 1.19
C THR A 4 -22.56 -0.74 0.91
N GLY A 5 -21.36 -0.23 0.64
CA GLY A 5 -20.14 -1.04 0.55
C GLY A 5 -19.60 -1.39 1.93
N GLY A 6 -20.31 -2.22 2.69
CA GLY A 6 -19.90 -2.73 4.00
C GLY A 6 -18.84 -3.83 3.94
N GLY A 7 -17.79 -3.63 3.14
CA GLY A 7 -16.60 -4.48 3.10
C GLY A 7 -15.42 -3.76 3.77
N THR A 8 -14.50 -4.51 4.38
CA THR A 8 -13.30 -3.98 5.06
C THR A 8 -12.47 -3.01 4.19
N GLY A 9 -12.58 -3.08 2.86
CA GLY A 9 -11.94 -2.15 1.93
C GLY A 9 -12.38 -0.68 2.10
N GLY A 10 -13.63 -0.42 2.49
CA GLY A 10 -14.12 0.95 2.76
C GLY A 10 -13.53 1.51 4.06
N LEU A 11 -13.44 0.68 5.10
CA LEU A 11 -12.85 1.04 6.39
C LEU A 11 -11.35 1.30 6.25
N GLY A 12 -10.62 0.44 5.52
CA GLY A 12 -9.19 0.60 5.28
C GLY A 12 -8.86 1.92 4.57
N ARG A 13 -9.61 2.26 3.51
CA ARG A 13 -9.44 3.54 2.80
C ARG A 13 -9.66 4.74 3.72
N ARG A 14 -10.75 4.73 4.50
CA ARG A 14 -11.09 5.84 5.40
C ARG A 14 -10.07 6.02 6.52
N ALA A 15 -9.56 4.91 7.07
CA ALA A 15 -8.49 4.95 8.06
C ALA A 15 -7.21 5.59 7.49
N MET A 16 -6.85 5.28 6.24
CA MET A 16 -5.65 5.89 5.60
C MET A 16 -5.82 7.38 5.35
N GLN A 17 -6.99 7.82 4.89
CA GLN A 17 -7.29 9.25 4.70
C GLN A 17 -7.27 10.04 6.02
N LEU A 18 -7.79 9.45 7.11
CA LEU A 18 -7.70 10.07 8.44
C LEU A 18 -6.25 10.16 8.94
N GLY A 19 -5.46 9.10 8.74
CA GLY A 19 -4.04 9.09 9.07
C GLY A 19 -3.26 10.15 8.28
N GLU A 20 -3.55 10.32 6.99
CA GLU A 20 -2.94 11.34 6.14
C GLU A 20 -3.25 12.75 6.63
N ALA A 21 -4.50 13.04 6.95
CA ALA A 21 -4.91 14.34 7.47
C ALA A 21 -4.17 14.68 8.77
N GLU A 22 -4.05 13.72 9.68
CA GLU A 22 -3.34 13.92 10.94
C GLU A 22 -1.82 14.08 10.74
N ALA A 23 -1.21 13.27 9.87
CA ALA A 23 0.20 13.40 9.54
C ALA A 23 0.52 14.80 8.97
N ARG A 24 -0.32 15.31 8.06
CA ARG A 24 -0.20 16.68 7.54
C ARG A 24 -0.37 17.72 8.64
N ARG A 25 -1.32 17.55 9.55
CA ARG A 25 -1.53 18.43 10.71
C ARG A 25 -0.29 18.52 11.61
N LEU A 26 0.46 17.42 11.71
CA LEU A 26 1.72 17.33 12.46
C LEU A 26 2.95 17.80 11.68
N GLY A 27 2.78 18.32 10.45
CA GLY A 27 3.88 18.84 9.63
C GLY A 27 4.62 17.77 8.82
N ALA A 28 4.10 16.54 8.74
CA ALA A 28 4.67 15.53 7.88
C ALA A 28 4.47 15.90 6.40
N THR A 29 5.52 15.70 5.60
CA THR A 29 5.52 15.97 4.16
C THR A 29 5.39 14.69 3.32
N SER A 30 5.44 13.52 3.96
CA SER A 30 5.32 12.22 3.29
C SER A 30 4.80 11.15 4.26
N MET A 31 4.21 10.08 3.71
CA MET A 31 3.80 8.88 4.44
C MET A 31 4.22 7.63 3.66
N GLY A 32 5.01 6.76 4.29
CA GLY A 32 5.50 5.51 3.68
C GLY A 32 4.78 4.27 4.21
N ARG A 33 4.70 3.23 3.38
CA ARG A 33 4.20 1.88 3.74
C ARG A 33 5.06 0.83 3.06
N ASN A 34 5.37 -0.24 3.78
CA ASN A 34 5.95 -1.45 3.17
C ASN A 34 4.82 -2.37 2.72
N VAL A 35 4.83 -2.73 1.44
CA VAL A 35 3.85 -3.63 0.82
C VAL A 35 4.62 -4.71 0.06
N PHE A 36 4.21 -5.97 0.21
CA PHE A 36 4.82 -7.06 -0.55
C PHE A 36 4.49 -6.90 -2.04
N GLY A 37 5.53 -6.80 -2.87
CA GLY A 37 5.40 -6.51 -4.30
C GLY A 37 4.58 -7.54 -5.09
N TYR A 38 4.55 -8.80 -4.63
CA TYR A 38 3.76 -9.88 -5.23
C TYR A 38 2.25 -9.78 -4.92
N ASN A 39 1.84 -8.98 -3.95
CA ASN A 39 0.43 -8.84 -3.57
C ASN A 39 -0.21 -7.67 -4.33
N VAL A 40 -0.54 -7.90 -5.60
CA VAL A 40 -1.14 -6.89 -6.49
C VAL A 40 -2.47 -6.35 -5.93
N ASN A 41 -3.27 -7.22 -5.30
CA ASN A 41 -4.53 -6.83 -4.66
C ASN A 41 -4.33 -5.86 -3.49
N ALA A 42 -3.23 -6.00 -2.74
CA ALA A 42 -2.88 -5.06 -1.69
C ALA A 42 -2.33 -3.75 -2.24
N ARG A 43 -1.72 -3.73 -3.44
CA ARG A 43 -1.12 -2.53 -4.05
C ARG A 43 -2.15 -1.56 -4.63
N ALA A 44 -3.16 -2.06 -5.33
CA ALA A 44 -4.13 -1.23 -6.04
C ALA A 44 -4.84 -0.17 -5.14
N PRO A 45 -5.23 -0.48 -3.89
CA PRO A 45 -5.77 0.54 -2.97
C PRO A 45 -4.78 1.67 -2.66
N TYR A 46 -3.49 1.37 -2.45
CA TYR A 46 -2.46 2.39 -2.18
C TYR A 46 -2.20 3.26 -3.42
N GLU A 47 -2.08 2.64 -4.60
CA GLU A 47 -1.90 3.35 -5.87
C GLU A 47 -3.09 4.31 -6.12
N SER A 48 -4.33 3.88 -5.82
CA SER A 48 -5.52 4.75 -5.91
C SER A 48 -5.56 5.92 -4.91
N LEU A 49 -4.70 5.90 -3.91
CA LEU A 49 -4.54 6.97 -2.90
C LEU A 49 -3.32 7.86 -3.19
N GLY A 50 -2.63 7.65 -4.32
CA GLY A 50 -1.47 8.45 -4.72
C GLY A 50 -0.14 7.99 -4.12
N TYR A 51 -0.07 6.79 -3.55
CA TYR A 51 1.22 6.21 -3.17
C TYR A 51 2.01 5.82 -4.43
N GLU A 52 3.29 6.17 -4.44
CA GLU A 52 4.24 5.76 -5.47
C GLU A 52 5.19 4.68 -4.93
N THR A 53 5.75 3.87 -5.83
CA THR A 53 6.79 2.91 -5.44
C THR A 53 8.10 3.65 -5.21
N THR A 54 8.58 3.66 -3.96
CA THR A 54 9.84 4.30 -3.59
C THR A 54 11.03 3.34 -3.53
N ALA A 55 10.78 2.04 -3.37
CA ALA A 55 11.81 0.98 -3.34
C ALA A 55 11.23 -0.38 -3.76
N VAL A 56 12.09 -1.24 -4.35
CA VAL A 56 11.77 -2.65 -4.63
C VAL A 56 12.81 -3.54 -3.96
N GLN A 57 12.37 -4.41 -3.06
CA GLN A 57 13.22 -5.42 -2.42
C GLN A 57 13.15 -6.73 -3.20
N MET A 58 14.31 -7.26 -3.59
CA MET A 58 14.43 -8.50 -4.35
C MET A 58 15.22 -9.54 -3.54
N ARG A 59 14.82 -10.81 -3.65
CA ARG A 59 15.51 -11.94 -3.03
C ARG A 59 15.57 -13.09 -4.03
N LYS A 60 16.75 -13.70 -4.19
CA LYS A 60 16.94 -14.94 -4.93
C LYS A 60 17.36 -16.03 -3.95
N ASP A 61 16.70 -17.17 -4.03
CA ASP A 61 17.13 -18.37 -3.31
C ASP A 61 18.29 -19.02 -4.07
N LEU A 62 19.34 -19.43 -3.36
CA LEU A 62 20.55 -20.05 -3.93
C LEU A 62 20.59 -21.57 -3.74
N THR A 63 19.56 -22.16 -3.13
CA THR A 63 19.46 -23.63 -2.95
C THR A 63 19.31 -24.39 -4.26
N THR A 64 18.83 -23.73 -5.31
CA THR A 64 18.82 -24.26 -6.67
C THR A 64 19.86 -23.54 -7.51
N PRO A 65 20.87 -24.25 -8.07
CA PRO A 65 21.85 -23.65 -8.97
C PRO A 65 21.16 -23.01 -10.17
N PHE A 66 21.62 -21.81 -10.55
CA PHE A 66 21.15 -21.16 -11.76
C PHE A 66 21.54 -22.01 -12.98
N SER A 67 20.53 -22.52 -13.69
CA SER A 67 20.70 -23.42 -14.85
C SER A 67 20.70 -22.66 -16.19
N GLY A 68 21.09 -21.38 -16.15
CA GLY A 68 21.09 -20.53 -17.34
C GLY A 68 22.16 -20.91 -18.35
#